data_AF-A0A0D0HRY4-F1
#
_entry.id   AF-A0A0D0HRY4-F1
#
_cell.length_a   1.000
_cell.length_b   1.000
_cell.length_c   1.000
_cell.angle_alpha   90.00
_cell.angle_beta   90.00
_cell.angle_gamma   90.00
#
_symmetry.space_group_name_H-M   'P 1'
#
loop_
_entity.id
_entity.type
_entity.pdbx_description
1 polymer ?
#
loop_
_entity_poly.entity_id
_entity_poly.type
_entity_poly.pdbx_seq_one_letter_code
_entity_poly.pdbx_strand_id
1 'polypeptide(L)'
;MARDFSKKFTDSYIHGIKPTDKEQLFSDRDNLYLLVKPTGAKIWRFIYTHPTTKKRIKKSFGNYPSIPLAFARDKARIWRGLLAQNIDPAEEECMQQEEKRRNL
;
A
#
# COMPACT_ATOMS: atom_id res chain seq x y z
N MET A 1 -0.65 11.53 -19.18
CA MET A 1 -1.82 11.68 -18.28
C MET A 1 -1.43 12.60 -17.13
N ALA A 2 -2.07 13.76 -17.03
CA ALA A 2 -1.80 14.74 -15.99
C ALA A 2 -2.20 14.19 -14.62
N ARG A 3 -1.28 14.22 -13.65
CA ARG A 3 -1.58 13.90 -12.25
C ARG A 3 -2.25 15.14 -11.66
N ASP A 4 -3.57 15.07 -11.47
CA ASP A 4 -4.30 16.08 -10.71
C ASP A 4 -3.94 15.95 -9.22
N PHE A 5 -3.14 16.89 -8.72
CA PHE A 5 -2.68 16.95 -7.32
C PHE A 5 -3.68 17.65 -6.39
N SER A 6 -4.78 18.20 -6.93
CA SER A 6 -5.78 18.98 -6.17
C SER A 6 -6.76 18.10 -5.38
N LYS A 7 -7.00 16.86 -5.84
CA LYS A 7 -7.98 15.98 -5.20
C LYS A 7 -7.39 15.29 -3.97
N LYS A 8 -7.84 15.70 -2.78
CA LYS A 8 -7.49 15.04 -1.51
C LYS A 8 -7.94 13.59 -1.51
N PHE A 9 -7.00 12.68 -1.27
CA PHE A 9 -7.27 11.26 -1.13
C PHE A 9 -7.91 11.00 0.25
N THR A 10 -9.23 10.75 0.25
CA THR A 10 -10.08 10.62 1.45
C THR A 10 -10.96 9.37 1.34
N ASP A 11 -11.52 8.88 2.44
CA ASP A 11 -12.44 7.73 2.42
C ASP A 11 -13.66 7.96 1.51
N SER A 12 -14.22 9.19 1.51
CA SER A 12 -15.31 9.55 0.60
C SER A 12 -14.87 9.48 -0.88
N TYR A 13 -13.67 9.97 -1.19
CA TYR A 13 -13.11 9.84 -2.54
C TYR A 13 -12.94 8.37 -2.92
N ILE A 14 -12.33 7.56 -2.06
CA ILE A 14 -12.09 6.13 -2.29
C ILE A 14 -13.41 5.39 -2.52
N HIS A 15 -14.42 5.66 -1.69
CA HIS A 15 -15.73 5.04 -1.82
C HIS A 15 -16.37 5.35 -3.18
N GLY A 16 -16.25 6.60 -3.66
CA GLY A 16 -16.78 7.05 -4.94
C GLY A 16 -16.02 6.57 -6.19
N ILE A 17 -14.87 5.88 -6.05
CA ILE A 17 -14.15 5.34 -7.21
C ILE A 17 -14.95 4.18 -7.82
N LYS A 18 -15.30 4.34 -9.10
CA LYS A 18 -15.97 3.33 -9.90
C LYS A 18 -14.94 2.42 -10.59
N PRO A 19 -15.15 1.09 -10.62
CA PRO A 19 -14.32 0.20 -11.41
C PRO A 19 -14.49 0.48 -12.91
N THR A 20 -13.44 0.18 -13.69
CA THR A 20 -13.47 0.22 -15.15
C THR A 20 -13.16 -1.18 -15.72
N ASP A 21 -13.02 -1.29 -17.04
CA ASP A 21 -12.63 -2.51 -17.76
C ASP A 21 -11.20 -3.00 -17.44
N LYS A 22 -10.38 -2.16 -16.79
CA LYS A 22 -8.96 -2.41 -16.51
C LYS A 22 -8.60 -2.07 -15.09
N GLU A 23 -7.51 -2.66 -14.61
CA GLU A 23 -6.95 -2.28 -13.31
C GLU A 23 -6.48 -0.82 -13.32
N GLN A 24 -6.87 -0.06 -12.30
CA GLN A 24 -6.50 1.34 -12.12
C GLN A 24 -5.75 1.53 -10.81
N LEU A 25 -4.68 2.31 -10.84
CA LEU A 25 -3.86 2.60 -9.68
C LEU A 25 -4.00 4.08 -9.29
N PHE A 26 -4.57 4.34 -8.14
CA PHE A 26 -4.76 5.69 -7.61
C PHE A 26 -3.71 5.96 -6.54
N SER A 27 -2.93 7.02 -6.72
CA SER A 27 -1.90 7.41 -5.75
C SER A 27 -2.52 8.18 -4.60
N ASP A 28 -2.26 7.75 -3.36
CA ASP A 28 -2.48 8.60 -2.20
C ASP A 28 -1.30 9.57 -2.06
N ARG A 29 -0.14 9.04 -1.63
CA ARG A 29 1.21 9.64 -1.55
C ARG A 29 2.15 8.58 -0.95
N ASP A 30 3.44 8.90 -0.82
CA ASP A 30 4.31 8.16 0.11
C ASP A 30 4.39 6.65 -0.14
N ASN A 31 4.52 6.28 -1.41
CA ASN A 31 4.57 4.89 -1.91
C ASN A 31 3.28 4.08 -1.71
N LEU A 32 2.21 4.71 -1.19
CA LEU A 32 0.89 4.10 -1.01
C LEU A 32 -0.04 4.41 -2.18
N TYR A 33 -0.68 3.36 -2.67
CA TYR A 33 -1.62 3.39 -3.77
C TYR A 33 -2.85 2.55 -3.44
N LEU A 34 -3.97 2.88 -4.06
CA LEU A 34 -5.14 2.03 -4.11
C LEU A 34 -5.26 1.43 -5.51
N LEU A 35 -5.17 0.11 -5.60
CA LEU A 35 -5.46 -0.66 -6.80
C LEU A 35 -6.96 -0.97 -6.84
N VAL A 36 -7.64 -0.49 -7.87
CA VAL A 36 -9.05 -0.82 -8.15
C VAL A 36 -9.08 -1.79 -9.31
N LYS A 37 -9.62 -2.98 -9.07
CA LYS A 37 -9.79 -4.02 -10.09
C LYS A 37 -11.10 -3.84 -10.85
N PRO A 38 -11.25 -4.41 -12.06
CA PRO A 38 -12.52 -4.45 -12.78
C PRO A 38 -13.67 -5.07 -11.99
N THR A 39 -13.36 -5.98 -11.07
CA THR A 39 -14.33 -6.59 -10.15
C THR A 39 -14.88 -5.63 -9.10
N GLY A 40 -14.36 -4.41 -8.99
CA GLY A 40 -14.70 -3.46 -7.93
C GLY A 40 -13.86 -3.62 -6.65
N ALA A 41 -13.02 -4.66 -6.56
CA ALA A 41 -12.13 -4.86 -5.42
C ALA A 41 -11.12 -3.70 -5.31
N LYS A 42 -11.01 -3.13 -4.11
CA LYS A 42 -10.11 -2.02 -3.79
C LYS A 42 -9.02 -2.52 -2.85
N ILE A 43 -7.76 -2.49 -3.29
CA ILE A 43 -6.62 -3.14 -2.60
C ILE A 43 -5.55 -2.09 -2.34
N TRP A 44 -5.09 -1.97 -1.11
CA TRP A 44 -3.93 -1.15 -0.78
C TRP A 44 -2.65 -1.79 -1.32
N ARG A 45 -1.93 -1.03 -2.14
CA ARG A 45 -0.65 -1.40 -2.74
C ARG A 45 0.43 -0.45 -2.25
N PHE A 46 1.46 -1.00 -1.63
CA PHE A 46 2.68 -0.30 -1.33
C PHE A 46 3.75 -0.66 -2.37
N ILE A 47 4.27 0.35 -3.06
CA ILE A 47 5.20 0.17 -4.16
C ILE A 47 6.51 0.85 -3.82
N TYR A 48 7.59 0.08 -3.73
CA TYR A 48 8.90 0.57 -3.30
C TYR A 48 10.03 -0.08 -4.09
N THR A 49 11.24 0.43 -3.91
CA THR A 49 12.46 -0.15 -4.47
C THR A 49 13.15 -0.96 -3.38
N HIS A 50 13.42 -2.23 -3.64
CA HIS A 50 14.10 -3.11 -2.70
C HIS A 50 15.47 -2.52 -2.31
N PRO A 51 15.82 -2.44 -1.01
CA PRO A 51 17.03 -1.76 -0.57
C PRO A 51 18.31 -2.38 -1.14
N THR A 52 18.40 -3.72 -1.18
CA THR A 52 19.56 -4.45 -1.73
C THR A 52 19.48 -4.64 -3.25
N THR A 53 18.46 -5.34 -3.75
CA THR A 53 18.39 -5.76 -5.17
C THR A 53 18.02 -4.63 -6.13
N LYS A 54 17.60 -3.47 -5.61
CA LYS A 54 17.11 -2.30 -6.38
C LYS A 54 15.93 -2.61 -7.32
N LYS A 55 15.30 -3.78 -7.19
CA LYS A 55 14.11 -4.16 -7.96
C LYS A 55 12.89 -3.42 -7.43
N ARG A 56 11.97 -3.05 -8.32
CA ARG A 56 10.67 -2.48 -7.94
C ARG A 56 9.76 -3.59 -7.40
N ILE A 57 9.35 -3.44 -6.14
CA ILE A 57 8.44 -4.36 -5.45
C ILE A 57 7.06 -3.73 -5.32
N LYS A 58 6.03 -4.57 -5.43
CA LYS A 58 4.64 -4.19 -5.17
C LYS A 58 4.09 -5.14 -4.10
N LYS A 59 3.83 -4.66 -2.89
CA LYS A 59 3.22 -5.43 -1.79
C LYS A 59 1.80 -4.95 -1.53
N SER A 60 0.92 -5.87 -1.11
CA SER A 60 -0.46 -5.54 -0.75
C SER A 60 -0.58 -5.43 0.77
N PHE A 61 -1.28 -4.42 1.28
CA PHE A 61 -1.59 -4.30 2.71
C PHE A 61 -2.96 -4.87 3.08
N GLY A 62 -3.78 -5.22 2.08
CA GLY A 62 -5.12 -5.74 2.27
C GLY A 62 -6.16 -4.92 1.51
N ASN A 63 -7.43 -5.24 1.73
CA ASN A 63 -8.54 -4.66 0.99
C ASN A 63 -9.19 -3.52 1.77
N TYR A 64 -9.63 -2.48 1.07
CA TYR A 64 -10.55 -1.47 1.62
C TYR A 64 -12.00 -2.00 1.54
N PRO A 65 -12.85 -1.82 2.57
CA PRO A 65 -12.63 -1.03 3.79
C PRO A 65 -12.06 -1.81 4.98
N SER A 66 -11.82 -3.12 4.87
CA SER A 66 -11.28 -3.95 5.97
C SER A 66 -9.98 -3.38 6.56
N ILE A 67 -9.15 -2.79 5.70
CA ILE A 67 -8.05 -1.92 6.09
C ILE A 67 -8.45 -0.46 5.77
N PRO A 68 -8.75 0.37 6.79
CA PRO A 68 -9.09 1.77 6.59
C PRO A 68 -7.91 2.59 6.04
N LEU A 69 -8.20 3.74 5.40
CA LEU A 69 -7.17 4.63 4.84
C LEU A 69 -6.13 5.05 5.88
N ALA A 70 -6.55 5.42 7.10
CA ALA A 70 -5.65 5.82 8.17
C ALA A 70 -4.64 4.71 8.52
N PHE A 71 -5.13 3.47 8.69
CA PHE A 71 -4.28 2.31 8.98
C PHE A 71 -3.29 2.03 7.83
N ALA A 72 -3.76 2.11 6.57
CA ALA A 72 -2.89 1.94 5.42
C ALA A 72 -1.76 3.00 5.37
N ARG A 73 -2.06 4.25 5.72
CA ARG A 73 -1.08 5.34 5.84
C ARG A 73 -0.07 5.11 6.96
N ASP A 74 -0.54 4.66 8.12
CA ASP A 74 0.36 4.32 9.24
C ASP A 74 1.31 3.19 8.88
N LYS A 75 0.80 2.12 8.25
CA LYS A 75 1.63 1.02 7.77
C LYS A 75 2.65 1.49 6.73
N ALA A 76 2.24 2.35 5.78
CA ALA A 76 3.15 2.95 4.80
C ALA A 76 4.25 3.81 5.45
N ARG A 77 3.93 4.58 6.49
CA ARG A 77 4.91 5.36 7.27
C ARG A 77 5.95 4.45 7.92
N ILE A 78 5.52 3.39 8.59
CA ILE A 78 6.42 2.40 9.22
C ILE A 78 7.33 1.77 8.16
N TRP A 79 6.77 1.30 7.05
CA TRP A 79 7.52 0.66 5.98
C TRP A 79 8.56 1.58 5.34
N ARG A 80 8.24 2.88 5.17
CA ARG A 80 9.23 3.86 4.71
C ARG A 80 10.35 4.10 5.72
N GLY A 81 10.05 4.06 7.02
CA GLY A 81 11.06 4.16 8.07
C GLY A 81 12.08 3.02 8.01
N LEU A 82 11.63 1.79 7.71
CA LEU A 82 12.50 0.64 7.49
C LEU A 82 13.35 0.81 6.22
N LEU A 83 12.74 1.27 5.13
CA LEU A 83 13.47 1.54 3.88
C LEU A 83 14.55 2.61 4.04
N ALA A 84 14.32 3.65 4.85
CA ALA A 84 15.31 4.67 5.15
C ALA A 84 16.54 4.11 5.89
N GLN A 85 16.37 2.98 6.58
CA GLN A 85 17.43 2.24 7.26
C GLN A 85 18.04 1.13 6.37
N ASN A 86 17.68 1.08 5.09
CA ASN A 86 18.04 0.01 4.14
C ASN A 86 17.52 -1.39 4.54
N ILE A 87 16.43 -1.48 5.31
CA ILE A 87 15.78 -2.73 5.69
C ILE A 87 14.61 -3.00 4.73
N ASP A 88 14.47 -4.24 4.23
CA ASP A 88 13.29 -4.61 3.45
C ASP A 88 12.08 -4.79 4.39
N PRO A 89 11.03 -3.97 4.24
CA PRO A 89 9.94 -3.97 5.20
C PRO A 89 9.05 -5.22 5.13
N ALA A 90 9.07 -5.95 4.02
CA ALA A 90 8.28 -7.16 3.87
C ALA A 90 8.97 -8.38 4.52
N GLU A 91 10.29 -8.45 4.41
CA GLU A 91 11.11 -9.43 5.14
C GLU A 91 11.00 -9.20 6.66
N GLU A 92 11.13 -7.96 7.10
CA GLU A 92 10.99 -7.58 8.52
C GLU A 92 9.61 -7.96 9.08
N GLU A 93 8.52 -7.65 8.36
CA GLU A 93 7.17 -8.02 8.80
C GLU A 93 7.00 -9.55 8.89
N CYS A 94 7.59 -10.31 7.96
CA CYS A 94 7.56 -11.78 7.97
C CYS A 94 8.27 -12.34 9.21
N MET A 95 9.48 -11.85 9.49
CA MET A 95 10.26 -12.24 10.67
C MET A 95 9.48 -11.96 11.96
N GLN A 96 8.93 -10.75 12.12
CA GLN A 96 8.16 -10.38 13.31
C GLN A 96 6.91 -11.27 13.50
N GLN A 97 6.25 -11.68 12.41
CA GLN A 97 5.09 -12.58 12.48
C GLN A 97 5.49 -13.99 12.91
N GLU A 98 6.61 -14.50 12.39
CA GLU A 98 7.14 -15.82 12.77
C GLU A 98 7.57 -15.85 14.24
N GLU A 99 8.24 -14.81 14.73
CA GLU A 99 8.61 -14.69 16.14
C GLU A 99 7.39 -14.65 17.06
N LYS A 100 6.36 -13.88 16.70
CA LYS A 100 5.09 -13.86 17.44
C LYS A 100 4.42 -15.23 17.46
N ARG A 101 4.48 -15.98 16.35
CA ARG A 101 3.90 -17.33 16.27
C ARG A 101 4.68 -18.35 17.10
N ARG A 102 6.01 -18.20 17.18
CA ARG A 102 6.89 -19.09 17.95
C ARG A 102 6.74 -18.89 19.47
N ASN A 103 6.42 -17.67 19.89
CA ASN A 103 6.28 -17.30 21.29
C ASN A 103 4.84 -17.48 21.83
N LEU A 104 3.95 -18.11 21.05
CA LEU A 104 2.57 -18.47 21.41
C LEU A 104 2.47 -19.97 21.63
#